data_AF-A0AAV5Q270-F1
#
_entry.id   AF-A0AAV5Q270-F1
#
_cell.length_a   1.000
_cell.length_b   1.000
_cell.length_c   1.000
_cell.angle_alpha   90.00
_cell.angle_beta   90.00
_cell.angle_gamma   90.00
#
_symmetry.space_group_name_H-M   'P 1'
#
loop_
_entity.id
_entity.type
_entity.pdbx_description
1 polymer ?
#
loop_
_entity_poly.entity_id
_entity_poly.type
_entity_poly.pdbx_seq_one_letter_code
_entity_poly.pdbx_strand_id
1 'polypeptide(L)'
;MHPLLDKDRFNNCEDLIDALEECHRSPFYETFLGKCSDIKLQLSKCLHENRLANDREQILQRREKNKVLDEKKKQREALEWGEDAYLKKVVELEYQRRHQQSNDVTKEH
;
A
#
# COMPACT_ATOMS: atom_id res chain seq x y z
N MET A 1 0.37 -14.93 26.74
CA MET A 1 1.04 -15.56 25.58
C MET A 1 0.75 -14.75 24.33
N HIS A 2 1.78 -14.34 23.58
CA HIS A 2 1.68 -13.55 22.34
C HIS A 2 1.87 -14.46 21.12
N PRO A 3 0.83 -15.19 20.65
CA PRO A 3 0.95 -16.07 19.49
C PRO A 3 1.19 -15.35 18.15
N LEU A 4 1.11 -14.01 18.11
CA LEU A 4 1.25 -13.19 16.89
C LEU A 4 2.47 -12.24 16.88
N LEU A 5 3.32 -12.24 17.92
CA LEU A 5 4.57 -11.47 17.89
C LEU A 5 5.67 -12.35 17.34
N ASP A 6 5.92 -12.18 16.05
CA ASP A 6 7.09 -12.72 15.38
C ASP A 6 8.31 -11.87 15.76
N LYS A 7 9.30 -12.48 16.43
CA LYS A 7 10.47 -11.77 16.95
C LYS A 7 11.22 -11.06 15.83
N ASP A 8 11.37 -11.72 14.68
CA ASP A 8 12.07 -11.19 13.51
C ASP A 8 11.49 -9.87 12.99
N ARG A 9 10.18 -9.66 13.14
CA ARG A 9 9.49 -8.43 12.70
C ARG A 9 9.61 -7.30 13.73
N PHE A 10 9.82 -7.64 14.99
CA PHE A 10 9.77 -6.71 16.12
C PHE A 10 11.06 -6.69 16.96
N ASN A 11 12.21 -6.96 16.34
CA ASN A 11 13.53 -6.92 17.00
C ASN A 11 13.73 -5.65 17.85
N ASN A 12 13.21 -4.50 17.40
CA ASN A 12 13.32 -3.22 18.11
C ASN A 12 12.52 -3.14 19.42
N CYS A 13 11.61 -4.09 19.67
CA CYS A 13 10.76 -4.16 20.86
C CYS A 13 11.03 -5.41 21.70
N GLU A 14 12.05 -6.21 21.38
CA GLU A 14 12.32 -7.51 22.03
C GLU A 14 12.46 -7.37 23.55
N ASP A 15 13.21 -6.38 24.03
CA ASP A 15 13.40 -6.13 25.48
C ASP A 15 12.07 -5.91 26.22
N LEU A 16 11.12 -5.21 25.59
CA LEU A 16 9.79 -4.95 26.16
C LEU A 16 8.88 -6.19 26.10
N ILE A 17 9.09 -7.07 25.12
CA ILE A 17 8.37 -8.34 24.98
C ILE A 17 8.85 -9.30 26.07
N ASP A 18 10.16 -9.43 26.25
CA ASP A 18 10.77 -10.29 27.26
C ASP A 18 10.42 -9.79 28.67
N ALA A 19 10.45 -8.48 28.92
CA ALA A 19 10.02 -7.88 30.20
C ALA A 19 8.53 -8.13 30.50
N LEU A 20 7.66 -8.09 29.48
CA LEU A 20 6.25 -8.41 29.65
C LEU A 20 6.04 -9.90 29.92
N GLU A 21 6.83 -10.76 29.28
CA GLU A 21 6.79 -12.21 29.51
C GLU A 21 7.25 -12.55 30.94
N GLU A 22 8.33 -11.93 31.40
CA GLU A 22 8.79 -12.04 32.78
C GLU A 22 7.72 -11.56 33.78
N CYS A 23 7.06 -10.44 33.49
CA CYS A 23 5.95 -9.96 34.31
C CYS A 23 4.79 -10.96 34.36
N HIS A 24 4.47 -11.63 33.24
CA HIS A 24 3.44 -12.68 33.22
C HIS A 24 3.87 -14.00 33.88
N ARG A 25 5.17 -14.25 34.07
CA ARG A 25 5.68 -15.36 34.88
C ARG A 25 5.55 -15.10 36.38
N SER A 26 5.29 -13.85 36.79
CA SER A 26 5.02 -13.48 38.18
C SER A 26 3.68 -14.06 38.67
N PRO A 27 3.47 -14.16 40.01
CA PRO A 27 2.25 -14.71 40.57
C PRO A 27 0.99 -13.98 40.05
N PHE A 28 -0.05 -14.75 39.75
CA PHE A 28 -1.29 -14.26 39.15
C PHE A 28 -1.91 -13.04 39.88
N TYR A 29 -1.75 -12.95 41.21
CA TYR A 29 -2.27 -11.82 42.00
C TYR A 29 -1.58 -10.49 41.67
N GLU A 30 -0.28 -10.47 41.34
CA GLU A 30 0.45 -9.24 40.99
C GLU A 30 0.09 -8.74 39.60
N THR A 31 -0.12 -9.70 38.68
CA THR A 31 -0.57 -9.41 37.32
C THR A 31 -2.01 -8.87 37.32
N PHE A 32 -2.88 -9.43 38.16
CA PHE A 32 -4.29 -9.00 38.31
C PHE A 32 -4.44 -7.60 38.91
N LEU A 33 -3.51 -7.17 39.78
CA LEU A 33 -3.47 -5.82 40.37
C LEU A 33 -2.92 -4.74 39.43
N GLY A 34 -2.57 -5.09 38.18
CA GLY A 34 -2.14 -4.12 37.17
C GLY A 34 -0.65 -3.75 37.21
N LYS A 35 0.18 -4.54 37.91
CA LYS A 35 1.63 -4.30 38.02
C LYS A 35 2.37 -4.29 36.66
N CYS A 36 1.84 -5.01 35.67
CA CYS A 36 2.41 -5.06 34.31
C CYS A 36 1.89 -3.96 33.36
N SER A 37 1.10 -2.99 33.85
CA SER A 37 0.41 -2.00 33.00
C SER A 37 1.37 -1.04 32.27
N ASP A 38 2.44 -0.61 32.94
CA ASP A 38 3.43 0.32 32.36
C ASP A 38 4.23 -0.35 31.23
N ILE A 39 4.76 -1.55 31.48
CA ILE A 39 5.48 -2.36 30.47
C ILE A 39 4.58 -2.61 29.26
N LYS A 40 3.30 -2.94 29.50
CA LYS A 40 2.32 -3.13 28.42
C LYS A 40 2.09 -1.85 27.61
N LEU A 41 2.04 -0.69 28.26
CA LEU A 41 1.89 0.60 27.58
C LEU A 41 3.11 0.92 26.72
N GLN A 42 4.31 0.68 27.24
CA GLN A 42 5.57 0.88 26.51
C GLN A 42 5.65 -0.05 25.30
N LEU A 43 5.34 -1.34 25.48
CA LEU A 43 5.31 -2.30 24.38
C LEU A 43 4.29 -1.89 23.31
N SER A 44 3.09 -1.47 23.71
CA SER A 44 2.06 -1.01 22.77
C SER A 44 2.53 0.18 21.92
N LYS A 45 3.23 1.14 22.53
CA LYS A 45 3.84 2.28 21.82
C LYS A 45 4.92 1.83 20.84
N CYS A 46 5.83 0.97 21.28
CA CYS A 46 6.90 0.45 20.43
C CYS A 46 6.35 -0.30 19.20
N LEU A 47 5.35 -1.17 19.40
CA LEU A 47 4.70 -1.89 18.30
C LEU A 47 3.98 -0.95 17.33
N HIS A 48 3.35 0.10 17.84
CA HIS A 48 2.70 1.11 17.02
C HIS A 48 3.72 1.87 16.15
N GLU A 49 4.83 2.31 16.73
CA GLU A 49 5.90 3.00 16.02
C GLU A 49 6.55 2.13 14.95
N ASN A 50 6.81 0.85 15.26
CA ASN A 50 7.34 -0.11 14.29
C ASN A 50 6.37 -0.28 13.11
N ARG A 51 5.07 -0.42 13.38
CA ARG A 51 4.05 -0.48 12.32
C ARG A 51 4.07 0.76 11.43
N LEU A 52 4.12 1.95 12.02
CA LEU A 52 4.18 3.20 11.27
C LEU A 52 5.46 3.32 10.43
N ALA A 53 6.60 2.86 10.96
CA ALA A 53 7.86 2.86 10.23
C ALA A 53 7.79 1.94 8.99
N ASN A 54 7.28 0.73 9.16
CA ASN A 54 7.09 -0.23 8.07
C ASN A 54 6.10 0.31 7.02
N ASP A 55 4.99 0.91 7.45
CA ASP A 55 4.01 1.51 6.54
C ASP A 55 4.64 2.65 5.71
N ARG A 56 5.47 3.50 6.33
CA ARG A 56 6.22 4.56 5.63
C ARG A 56 7.17 3.98 4.60
N GLU A 57 7.93 2.94 4.95
CA GLU A 57 8.84 2.28 4.02
C GLU A 57 8.08 1.68 2.82
N GLN A 58 6.98 0.97 3.08
CA GLN A 58 6.15 0.41 2.02
C GLN A 58 5.56 1.49 1.10
N ILE A 59 5.15 2.64 1.65
CA ILE A 59 4.67 3.77 0.83
C ILE A 59 5.77 4.26 -0.10
N LEU A 60 7.01 4.40 0.37
CA LEU A 60 8.15 4.82 -0.45
C LEU A 60 8.44 3.79 -1.54
N GLN A 61 8.51 2.50 -1.19
CA GLN A 61 8.72 1.42 -2.15
C GLN A 61 7.62 1.37 -3.22
N ARG A 62 6.35 1.56 -2.83
CA ARG A 62 5.21 1.61 -3.76
C ARG A 62 5.30 2.81 -4.68
N ARG A 63 5.65 3.99 -4.17
CA ARG A 63 5.85 5.20 -4.99
C ARG A 63 6.91 4.97 -6.06
N GLU A 64 8.03 4.37 -5.70
CA GLU A 64 9.11 4.10 -6.63
C GLU A 64 8.71 3.07 -7.70
N LYS A 65 8.08 1.97 -7.29
CA LYS A 65 7.53 0.97 -8.22
C LYS A 65 6.51 1.60 -9.18
N ASN A 66 5.64 2.47 -8.68
CA ASN A 66 4.63 3.13 -9.50
C ASN A 66 5.23 4.06 -10.56
N LYS A 67 6.32 4.79 -10.25
CA LYS A 67 7.02 5.62 -11.24
C LYS A 67 7.55 4.77 -12.39
N VAL A 68 8.25 3.68 -12.07
CA VAL A 68 8.80 2.75 -13.08
C VAL A 68 7.69 2.13 -13.94
N LEU A 69 6.56 1.78 -13.31
CA LEU A 69 5.41 1.24 -14.04
C LEU A 69 4.76 2.28 -14.95
N ASP A 70 4.63 3.52 -14.50
CA ASP A 70 4.08 4.64 -15.29
C ASP A 70 4.96 4.96 -16.50
N GLU A 71 6.28 5.03 -16.30
CA GLU A 71 7.25 5.22 -17.39
C GLU A 71 7.17 4.09 -18.42
N LYS A 72 7.17 2.83 -17.98
CA LYS A 72 7.01 1.68 -18.88
C LYS A 72 5.66 1.69 -19.60
N LYS A 73 4.60 2.15 -18.95
CA LYS A 73 3.28 2.28 -19.57
C LYS A 73 3.31 3.33 -20.68
N LYS A 74 3.86 4.52 -20.41
CA LYS A 74 4.02 5.58 -21.41
C LYS A 74 4.86 5.14 -22.61
N GLN A 75 5.97 4.43 -22.35
CA GLN A 75 6.80 3.87 -23.43
C GLN A 75 6.02 2.90 -24.32
N ARG A 76 5.25 1.98 -23.72
CA ARG A 76 4.40 1.06 -24.49
C ARG A 76 3.33 1.80 -25.28
N GLU A 77 2.64 2.75 -24.66
CA GLU A 77 1.59 3.54 -25.33
C GLU A 77 2.15 4.36 -26.50
N ALA A 78 3.35 4.93 -26.35
CA ALA A 78 4.03 5.66 -27.42
C ALA A 78 4.47 4.74 -28.58
N LEU A 79 4.91 3.51 -28.28
CA LEU A 79 5.24 2.52 -29.31
C LEU A 79 3.99 2.04 -30.07
N GLU A 80 2.87 1.85 -29.39
CA GLU A 80 1.62 1.36 -29.99
C GLU A 80 0.89 2.44 -30.78
N TRP A 81 0.81 3.66 -30.27
CA TRP A 81 -0.07 4.71 -30.80
C TRP A 81 0.67 5.95 -31.33
N GLY A 82 2.00 5.93 -31.35
CA GLY A 82 2.84 7.07 -31.72
C GLY A 82 2.92 8.14 -30.62
N GLU A 83 3.69 9.20 -30.87
CA GLU A 83 3.84 10.33 -29.96
C GLU A 83 2.46 10.93 -29.61
N ASP A 84 2.22 11.22 -28.33
CA ASP A 84 0.95 11.74 -27.79
C ASP A 84 -0.32 10.97 -28.20
N ALA A 85 -0.20 9.65 -28.42
CA ALA A 85 -1.29 8.78 -28.87
C ALA A 85 -1.96 9.28 -30.16
N TYR A 86 -1.17 9.85 -31.07
CA TYR A 86 -1.63 10.42 -32.34
C TYR A 86 -2.52 9.46 -33.14
N LEU A 87 -2.08 8.20 -33.34
CA LEU A 87 -2.83 7.20 -34.10
C LEU A 87 -4.21 6.94 -33.49
N LYS A 88 -4.29 6.89 -32.15
CA LYS A 88 -5.56 6.69 -31.45
C LYS A 88 -6.54 7.83 -31.73
N LYS A 89 -6.05 9.08 -31.70
CA LYS A 89 -6.86 10.28 -32.00
C LYS A 89 -7.35 10.28 -33.45
N VAL A 90 -6.49 9.90 -34.40
CA VAL A 90 -6.87 9.81 -35.82
C VAL A 90 -7.95 8.76 -36.05
N VAL A 91 -7.80 7.56 -35.48
CA VAL A 91 -8.79 6.49 -35.58
C VAL A 91 -10.14 6.93 -35.01
N GLU A 92 -10.14 7.59 -33.85
CA GLU A 92 -11.35 8.12 -33.22
C GLU A 92 -12.04 9.16 -34.10
N LEU A 93 -11.29 10.12 -34.66
CA LEU A 93 -11.83 11.13 -35.56
C LEU A 93 -12.43 10.51 -36.83
N GLU A 94 -11.79 9.51 -37.40
CA GLU A 94 -12.29 8.80 -38.59
C GLU A 94 -13.53 7.96 -38.29
N TYR A 95 -13.64 7.38 -37.09
CA TYR A 95 -14.83 6.70 -36.64
C TYR A 95 -16.01 7.68 -36.51
N GLN A 96 -15.78 8.81 -35.84
CA GLN A 96 -16.78 9.86 -35.65
C GLN A 96 -17.24 10.46 -36.98
N ARG A 97 -16.31 10.75 -37.90
CA ARG A 97 -16.64 11.23 -39.26
C ARG A 97 -17.53 10.25 -40.00
N ARG A 98 -17.20 8.95 -39.97
CA ARG A 98 -18.03 7.91 -40.60
C ARG A 98 -19.41 7.80 -39.99
N HIS A 99 -19.53 7.89 -38.67
CA HIS A 99 -20.82 7.88 -37.97
C HIS A 99 -21.67 9.12 -38.25
N GLN A 100 -21.05 10.29 -38.36
CA GLN A 100 -21.76 11.51 -38.77
C GLN A 100 -22.27 11.38 -40.20
N GLN A 101 -21.44 10.91 -41.13
CA GLN A 101 -21.85 10.69 -42.52
C GLN A 101 -22.97 9.65 -42.66
N SER A 102 -22.92 8.55 -41.91
CA SER A 102 -24.00 7.55 -41.94
C SER A 102 -25.33 8.10 -41.38
N ASN A 103 -25.27 8.93 -40.34
CA ASN A 103 -26.45 9.54 -39.74
C ASN A 103 -27.06 10.65 -40.61
N ASP A 104 -26.25 11.35 -41.40
CA ASP A 104 -26.72 12.39 -42.33
C ASP A 104 -27.42 11.76 -43.54
N VAL A 105 -26.85 10.68 -44.10
CA VAL A 105 -27.44 9.90 -45.20
C VAL A 105 -28.81 9.32 -44.82
N THR A 106 -29.03 8.95 -43.56
CA THR A 106 -30.34 8.45 -43.08
C THR A 106 -31.38 9.55 -42.81
N LYS A 107 -31.00 10.84 -42.81
CA LYS A 107 -31.93 11.96 -42.57
C LYS A 107 -32.44 12.61 -43.86
N GLU A 108 -31.76 12.40 -44.99
CA GLU A 108 -32.16 12.92 -46.31
C GLU A 108 -33.09 11.96 -47.10
N HIS A 109 -33.45 10.80 -46.52
CA HIS A 109 -34.47 9.87 -47.04
C HIS A 109 -35.67 9.80 -46.09
#